data_AF-A0AAD3NPK5-F1
#
_entry.id   AF-A0AAD3NPK5-F1
#
_cell.length_a   1.000
_cell.length_b   1.000
_cell.length_c   1.000
_cell.angle_alpha   90.00
_cell.angle_beta   90.00
_cell.angle_gamma   90.00
#
_symmetry.space_group_name_H-M   'P 1'
#
loop_
_entity.id
_entity.type
_entity.pdbx_description
1 polymer ?
#
loop_
_entity_poly.entity_id
_entity_poly.type
_entity_poly.pdbx_seq_one_letter_code
_entity_poly.pdbx_strand_id
1 'polypeptide(L)'
;MRPGVTECLLTAADADEGLNGLVTYEILAGAQGDFIISNRTGRITVTPGVTLTVGRSYALTVKASDNAPETQRRSSITTVYIEVLPPNNQSPPRFPLLTYSLEVSEAMRIGAILLNLQ
;
A
#
# COMPACT_ATOMS: atom_id res chain seq x y z
N MET A 1 -12.97 11.62 -6.46
CA MET A 1 -11.50 11.68 -6.30
C MET A 1 -11.19 11.87 -4.83
N ARG A 2 -10.34 11.03 -4.22
CA ARG A 2 -9.89 11.20 -2.84
C ARG A 2 -8.40 11.58 -2.82
N PRO A 3 -7.98 12.63 -2.10
CA PRO A 3 -6.60 13.11 -2.12
C PRO A 3 -5.72 12.36 -1.12
N GLY A 4 -4.48 12.06 -1.53
CA GLY A 4 -3.45 11.45 -0.68
C GLY A 4 -2.64 10.38 -1.41
N VAL A 5 -1.99 10.78 -2.52
CA VAL A 5 -1.01 10.02 -3.32
C VAL A 5 -1.45 8.59 -3.69
N THR A 6 -2.33 8.46 -4.69
CA THR A 6 -2.66 7.15 -5.28
C THR A 6 -1.55 6.60 -6.19
N GLU A 7 -0.44 7.33 -6.32
CA GLU A 7 0.51 7.15 -7.40
C GLU A 7 1.93 7.52 -6.96
N CYS A 8 2.82 6.54 -6.93
CA CYS A 8 4.26 6.77 -6.74
C CYS A 8 4.92 6.75 -8.12
N LEU A 9 5.69 7.78 -8.47
CA LEU A 9 6.44 7.81 -9.71
C LEU A 9 7.86 7.33 -9.44
N LEU A 10 8.23 6.18 -10.01
CA LEU A 10 9.60 5.71 -10.03
C LEU A 10 10.29 6.16 -11.32
N THR A 11 11.43 6.82 -11.20
CA THR A 11 12.24 7.27 -12.34
C THR A 11 13.61 6.62 -12.30
N ALA A 12 14.04 6.09 -13.44
CA ALA A 12 15.39 5.65 -13.73
C ALA A 12 15.83 6.31 -15.03
N ALA A 13 17.09 6.69 -15.10
CA ALA A 13 17.69 7.33 -16.26
C ALA A 13 18.82 6.45 -16.80
N ASP A 14 18.84 6.28 -18.11
CA ASP A 14 19.94 5.68 -18.85
C ASP A 14 20.53 6.77 -19.77
N ALA A 15 21.85 6.90 -19.80
CA ALA A 15 22.54 7.96 -20.52
C ALA A 15 22.81 7.60 -22.00
N ASP A 16 22.50 6.37 -22.40
CA ASP A 16 22.66 5.92 -23.78
C ASP A 16 21.59 6.52 -24.70
N GLU A 17 21.91 6.67 -25.99
CA GLU A 17 20.99 7.20 -26.99
C GLU A 17 20.10 6.11 -27.63
N GLY A 18 18.93 6.50 -28.12
CA GLY A 18 18.03 5.60 -28.85
C GLY A 18 17.34 4.57 -27.96
N LEU A 19 17.14 3.35 -28.47
CA LEU A 19 16.46 2.26 -27.76
C LEU A 19 17.18 1.85 -26.46
N ASN A 20 18.50 1.99 -26.42
CA ASN A 20 19.29 1.65 -25.23
C ASN A 20 19.06 2.66 -24.09
N GLY A 21 18.68 3.90 -24.40
CA GLY A 21 18.26 4.89 -23.40
C GLY A 21 16.84 4.70 -22.87
N LEU A 22 16.03 3.83 -23.50
CA LEU A 22 14.63 3.64 -23.12
C LEU A 22 14.51 2.63 -21.98
N VAL A 23 14.18 3.13 -20.79
CA VAL A 23 14.02 2.32 -19.59
C VAL A 23 12.60 1.76 -19.45
N THR A 24 12.50 0.50 -19.05
CA THR A 24 11.25 -0.19 -18.71
C THR A 24 11.24 -0.65 -17.26
N TYR A 25 10.04 -0.69 -16.67
CA TYR A 25 9.87 -0.98 -15.25
C TYR A 25 9.02 -2.23 -14.99
N GLU A 26 9.38 -3.01 -13.97
CA GLU A 26 8.70 -4.23 -13.57
C GLU A 26 8.73 -4.40 -12.04
N ILE A 27 7.60 -4.76 -11.43
CA ILE A 27 7.58 -5.19 -10.02
C ILE A 27 7.92 -6.68 -9.98
N LEU A 28 9.04 -7.03 -9.34
CA LEU A 28 9.51 -8.41 -9.17
C LEU A 28 8.86 -9.11 -7.96
N ALA A 29 8.59 -8.37 -6.88
CA ALA A 29 8.08 -8.93 -5.64
C ALA A 29 7.36 -7.89 -4.78
N GLY A 30 6.61 -8.35 -3.78
CA GLY A 30 6.01 -7.51 -2.73
C GLY A 30 4.65 -6.88 -3.08
N ALA A 31 4.22 -6.91 -4.34
CA ALA A 31 2.94 -6.32 -4.76
C ALA A 31 1.71 -7.06 -4.23
N GLN A 32 1.79 -8.38 -4.03
CA GLN A 32 0.68 -9.22 -3.54
C GLN A 32 -0.63 -9.09 -4.35
N GLY A 33 -0.57 -8.61 -5.59
CA GLY A 33 -1.75 -8.31 -6.42
C GLY A 33 -2.40 -6.95 -6.12
N ASP A 34 -1.93 -6.24 -5.08
CA ASP A 34 -2.48 -4.95 -4.64
C ASP A 34 -1.93 -3.75 -5.43
N PHE A 35 -0.74 -3.91 -6.04
CA PHE A 35 -0.06 -2.86 -6.79
C PHE A 35 0.35 -3.31 -8.20
N ILE A 36 0.30 -2.37 -9.13
CA ILE A 36 0.79 -2.51 -10.51
C ILE A 36 1.70 -1.33 -10.87
N ILE A 37 2.66 -1.56 -11.77
CA ILE A 37 3.53 -0.52 -12.33
C ILE A 37 3.32 -0.39 -13.83
N SER A 38 3.27 0.84 -14.33
CA SER A 38 3.33 1.11 -15.77
C SER A 38 4.75 0.91 -16.27
N ASN A 39 4.95 -0.05 -17.16
CA ASN A 39 6.27 -0.39 -17.70
C ASN A 39 6.98 0.76 -18.43
N ARG A 40 6.26 1.75 -18.95
CA ARG A 40 6.82 2.90 -19.69
C ARG A 40 7.04 4.14 -18.81
N THR A 41 6.19 4.33 -17.80
CA THR A 41 6.21 5.58 -17.01
C THR A 41 6.77 5.38 -15.60
N GLY A 42 6.95 4.13 -15.15
CA GLY A 42 7.37 3.84 -13.79
C GLY A 42 6.34 4.21 -12.71
N ARG A 43 5.11 4.55 -13.12
CA ARG A 43 4.02 4.94 -12.21
C ARG A 43 3.43 3.70 -11.55
N ILE A 44 3.59 3.61 -10.23
CA ILE A 44 3.04 2.56 -9.37
C ILE A 44 1.66 3.02 -8.90
N THR A 45 0.66 2.17 -9.09
CA THR A 45 -0.75 2.44 -8.75
C THR A 45 -1.38 1.22 -8.09
N VAL A 46 -2.49 1.43 -7.38
CA VAL A 46 -3.29 0.34 -6.82
C VAL A 46 -4.00 -0.41 -7.95
N THR A 47 -4.02 -1.74 -7.88
CA THR A 47 -4.72 -2.57 -8.85
C THR A 47 -6.22 -2.21 -8.90
N PRO A 48 -6.83 -2.06 -10.09
CA PRO A 48 -8.25 -1.77 -10.20
C PRO A 48 -9.11 -2.77 -9.45
N GLY A 49 -10.02 -2.27 -8.60
CA GLY A 49 -10.93 -3.10 -7.79
C GLY A 49 -10.36 -3.58 -6.46
N VAL A 50 -9.06 -3.36 -6.18
CA VAL A 50 -8.48 -3.67 -4.88
C VAL A 50 -8.78 -2.57 -3.86
N THR A 51 -9.16 -2.96 -2.66
CA THR A 51 -9.24 -2.07 -1.49
C THR A 51 -8.11 -2.42 -0.53
N LEU A 52 -7.23 -1.46 -0.28
CA LEU A 52 -6.11 -1.63 0.65
C LEU A 52 -6.60 -1.66 2.10
N THR A 53 -5.99 -2.51 2.91
CA THR A 53 -6.27 -2.60 4.34
C THR A 53 -5.39 -1.62 5.10
N VAL A 54 -6.01 -0.72 5.87
CA VAL A 54 -5.31 0.23 6.76
C VAL A 54 -4.40 -0.52 7.74
N GLY A 55 -3.18 -0.01 7.94
CA GLY A 55 -2.17 -0.59 8.82
C GLY A 55 -1.33 -1.68 8.17
N ARG A 56 -1.55 -2.01 6.89
CA ARG A 56 -0.64 -2.86 6.12
C ARG A 56 0.52 -2.05 5.55
N SER A 57 1.68 -2.70 5.45
CA SER A 57 2.88 -2.17 4.82
C SER A 57 3.38 -3.12 3.74
N TYR A 58 3.98 -2.56 2.70
CA TYR A 58 4.48 -3.28 1.53
C TYR A 58 5.93 -2.86 1.25
N ALA A 59 6.73 -3.82 0.77
CA ALA A 59 8.07 -3.58 0.26
C ALA A 59 8.13 -4.11 -1.17
N LEU A 60 7.94 -3.23 -2.15
CA LEU A 60 7.91 -3.59 -3.57
C LEU A 60 9.35 -3.64 -4.11
N THR A 61 9.78 -4.78 -4.60
CA THR A 61 11.05 -4.89 -5.33
C THR A 61 10.79 -4.56 -6.79
N VAL A 62 11.37 -3.46 -7.28
CA VAL A 62 11.14 -2.95 -8.64
C VAL A 62 12.44 -2.98 -9.43
N LYS A 63 12.37 -3.49 -10.65
CA LYS A 63 13.47 -3.52 -11.62
C LYS A 63 13.24 -2.47 -12.70
N ALA A 64 14.28 -1.71 -12.99
CA ALA A 64 14.39 -0.87 -14.17
C ALA A 64 15.38 -1.54 -15.14
N SER A 65 15.02 -1.69 -16.41
CA SER A 65 15.85 -2.31 -17.45
C SER A 65 15.88 -1.46 -18.71
N ASP A 66 17.05 -1.31 -19.32
CA ASP A 66 17.13 -0.76 -20.67
C ASP A 66 16.44 -1.67 -21.70
N ASN A 67 16.22 -1.16 -22.91
CA ASN A 67 15.68 -1.94 -24.03
C ASN A 67 16.77 -2.44 -24.99
N ALA A 68 18.01 -2.58 -24.54
CA ALA A 68 19.05 -3.21 -25.34
C ALA A 68 18.72 -4.70 -25.61
N PRO A 69 19.36 -5.33 -26.62
CA PRO A 69 19.26 -6.77 -26.84
C PRO A 69 19.63 -7.56 -25.57
N GLU A 70 19.04 -8.75 -25.40
CA GLU A 70 19.14 -9.54 -24.16
C GLU A 70 20.59 -9.79 -23.69
N THR A 71 21.53 -9.90 -24.63
CA THR A 71 22.96 -10.11 -24.34
C THR A 71 23.69 -8.87 -23.79
N GLN A 72 23.12 -7.68 -23.94
CA GLN A 72 23.72 -6.40 -23.53
C GLN A 72 22.87 -5.63 -22.51
N ARG A 73 21.66 -6.14 -22.22
CA ARG A 73 20.67 -5.49 -21.37
C ARG A 73 21.20 -5.27 -19.96
N ARG A 74 21.14 -4.03 -19.51
CA ARG A 74 21.44 -3.63 -18.13
C ARG A 74 20.16 -3.42 -17.34
N SER A 75 20.27 -3.65 -16.04
CA SER A 75 19.16 -3.43 -15.12
C SER A 75 19.64 -2.99 -13.75
N SER A 76 18.77 -2.28 -13.04
CA SER A 76 18.93 -1.89 -11.65
C SER A 76 17.69 -2.27 -10.87
N ILE A 77 17.87 -2.63 -9.60
CA ILE A 77 16.80 -3.07 -8.71
C ILE A 77 16.77 -2.16 -7.49
N THR A 78 15.57 -1.73 -7.09
CA THR A 78 15.34 -0.93 -5.90
C THR A 78 14.12 -1.42 -5.13
N THR A 79 14.00 -1.00 -3.88
CA THR A 79 12.86 -1.34 -3.01
C THR A 79 12.04 -0.09 -2.70
N VAL A 80 10.73 -0.14 -2.97
CA VAL A 80 9.78 0.91 -2.64
C VAL A 80 8.96 0.49 -1.43
N TYR A 81 9.02 1.26 -0.35
CA TYR A 81 8.24 1.02 0.88
C TYR A 81 6.94 1.81 0.84
N ILE A 82 5.81 1.13 1.09
CA ILE A 82 4.46 1.73 1.08
C ILE A 82 3.77 1.37 2.40
N GLU A 83 3.14 2.37 3.03
CA GLU A 83 2.32 2.18 4.23
C GLU A 83 0.89 2.68 3.97
N VAL A 84 -0.10 1.86 4.34
CA VAL A 84 -1.52 2.18 4.15
C VAL A 84 -2.05 2.88 5.39
N LEU A 85 -2.14 4.20 5.32
CA LEU A 85 -2.61 5.03 6.43
C LEU A 85 -4.15 5.13 6.46
N PRO A 86 -4.75 5.31 7.64
CA PRO A 86 -6.17 5.66 7.74
C PRO A 86 -6.42 7.04 7.09
N PRO A 87 -7.66 7.33 6.67
CA PRO A 87 -8.03 8.67 6.22
C PRO A 87 -7.61 9.73 7.24
N ASN A 88 -6.93 10.79 6.78
CA ASN A 88 -6.40 11.87 7.61
C ASN A 88 -5.38 11.43 8.69
N ASN A 89 -4.77 10.25 8.54
CA ASN A 89 -3.87 9.67 9.53
C ASN A 89 -4.53 9.51 10.92
N GLN A 90 -5.85 9.36 10.96
CA GLN A 90 -6.63 9.16 12.18
C GLN A 90 -7.48 7.90 12.06
N SER A 91 -7.20 6.93 12.93
CA SER A 91 -8.10 5.79 13.13
C SER A 91 -9.22 6.21 14.11
N PRO A 92 -10.50 5.97 13.80
CA PRO A 92 -11.57 6.23 14.77
C PRO A 92 -11.42 5.28 15.97
N PRO A 93 -11.88 5.68 17.17
CA PRO A 93 -11.93 4.77 18.32
C PRO A 93 -12.77 3.54 17.96
N ARG A 94 -12.29 2.36 18.35
CA ARG A 94 -12.94 1.07 18.08
C ARG A 94 -13.22 0.38 19.40
N PHE A 95 -14.46 -0.04 19.59
CA PHE A 95 -14.80 -0.91 20.70
C PHE A 95 -14.11 -2.27 20.55
N PRO A 96 -13.59 -2.86 21.64
CA PRO A 96 -12.98 -4.19 21.62
C PRO A 96 -13.90 -5.30 21.11
N LEU A 97 -15.21 -5.22 21.38
CA LEU A 97 -16.20 -6.21 20.98
C LEU A 97 -17.29 -5.58 20.10
N LEU A 98 -17.82 -6.38 19.17
CA LEU A 98 -18.97 -6.00 18.35
C LEU A 98 -20.28 -5.97 19.14
N THR A 99 -20.37 -6.80 20.18
CA THR A 99 -21.55 -6.90 21.05
C THR A 99 -21.10 -7.11 22.50
N TYR A 100 -21.77 -6.42 23.42
CA TYR A 100 -21.61 -6.61 24.85
C TYR A 100 -22.95 -7.09 25.41
N SER A 101 -22.94 -8.23 26.10
CA SER A 101 -24.10 -8.79 26.79
C SER A 101 -23.78 -8.96 28.26
N LEU A 102 -24.67 -8.49 29.13
CA LEU A 102 -24.52 -8.52 30.58
C LEU A 102 -25.84 -8.99 31.18
N GLU A 103 -25.76 -9.78 32.25
CA GLU A 103 -26.91 -10.09 33.10
C GLU A 103 -26.83 -9.26 34.37
N VAL A 104 -27.97 -8.69 34.78
CA VAL A 104 -28.04 -7.75 35.90
C VAL A 104 -29.15 -8.18 36.85
N SER A 105 -28.85 -8.20 38.15
CA SER A 105 -29.84 -8.49 39.18
C SER A 105 -30.81 -7.32 39.36
N GLU A 106 -32.10 -7.61 39.53
CA GLU A 106 -33.12 -6.62 39.88
C GLU A 106 -32.84 -5.89 41.20
N ALA A 107 -32.06 -6.49 42.10
CA ALA A 107 -31.69 -5.91 43.39
C ALA A 107 -30.47 -4.97 43.29
N MET A 108 -29.96 -4.71 42.09
CA MET A 108 -28.74 -3.91 41.93
C MET A 108 -28.96 -2.47 42.39
N ARG A 109 -27.98 -1.93 43.11
CA ARG A 109 -28.04 -0.57 43.66
C ARG A 109 -28.05 0.49 42.56
N ILE A 110 -28.82 1.54 42.79
CA ILE A 110 -28.87 2.72 41.93
C ILE A 110 -27.46 3.34 41.88
N GLY A 111 -27.00 3.66 40.66
CA GLY A 111 -25.67 4.24 40.41
C GLY A 111 -24.55 3.21 40.20
N ALA A 112 -24.84 1.91 40.22
CA ALA A 112 -23.85 0.89 39.89
C ALA A 112 -23.45 0.98 38.40
N ILE A 113 -22.13 1.06 38.15
CA ILE A 113 -21.57 1.03 36.79
C ILE A 113 -21.54 -0.43 36.32
N LEU A 114 -22.22 -0.70 35.21
CA LEU A 114 -22.35 -2.05 34.65
C LEU A 114 -21.22 -2.41 33.67
N LEU A 115 -20.84 -1.44 32.85
CA LEU A 115 -19.83 -1.63 31.83
C LEU A 115 -19.18 -0.28 31.55
N ASN A 116 -17.86 -0.30 31.46
CA ASN A 116 -17.09 0.81 30.93
C ASN A 116 -16.58 0.40 29.56
N LEU A 117 -16.97 1.15 28.53
CA LEU A 117 -16.48 0.94 27.17
C LEU A 117 -15.36 1.95 26.94
N GLN A 118 -14.17 1.43 26.63
CA GLN A 118 -13.00 2.24 26.26
C GLN A 118 -12.72 2.09 24.78
#